data_AF-A0A1Y0L4J0-F1
#
_entry.id   AF-A0A1Y0L4J0-F1
#
_cell.length_a   1.000
_cell.length_b   1.000
_cell.length_c   1.000
_cell.angle_alpha   90.00
_cell.angle_beta   90.00
_cell.angle_gamma   90.00
#
_symmetry.space_group_name_H-M   'P 1'
#
loop_
_entity.id
_entity.type
_entity.pdbx_description
1 polymer ?
#
loop_
_entity_poly.entity_id
_entity_poly.type
_entity_poly.pdbx_seq_one_letter_code
_entity_poly.pdbx_strand_id
1 'polypeptide(L)'
;MNKLPRGWINVTFEDVVDVNPRKSVDLTFDDMVTFVPMAAVSEISGSITNGVVRPLREVNKGFTQFAENDVIFAKITPSMENGKSAVAIGLENGIGFGSTEFHVLRSRGAVLPEYIWCFIRQKSFREAAQKVMSGAVGQQRVPASYLKTHTLPLPPLNEQKRIISKIEKQNARIIRAHYELDCIPALIEKYKESILKLVFEHVDGVDTTIDELAEFVTSGSRGWAKYYSNDGSLFLRVGNTKRGSIDLDLSDKQKVAPPSGSEGTRTRIQDGDILVTITADLGRVAVIPDDFEEAYVNQHISLVRLKSPLISRYLAWFLVSPEGQILLKKNNRGAIKAGLRLDDIRKIKIVLPEMKKQEQIVRCIEASFELLNRVMAEHAALNNLLPKLDAAIHKMAFRGQLVPQGLSDEPVNISLSQIYSEKTTVKKETSQARRKKESIMKNPKESLLEDSKNWPDKGLLFEEIAKRNAIPYDTMRDIIFALLAEEKPRLKQIFDKETASMYLQRVKK
;
A
#
# COMPACT_ATOMS: atom_id res chain seq x y z
N MET A 1 0.29 -33.04 11.63
CA MET A 1 1.18 -32.67 10.51
C MET A 1 0.53 -33.19 9.23
N ASN A 2 0.14 -32.32 8.29
CA ASN A 2 -0.36 -32.80 7.01
C ASN A 2 0.79 -33.49 6.28
N LYS A 3 0.60 -34.75 5.88
CA LYS A 3 1.54 -35.44 4.99
C LYS A 3 1.68 -34.61 3.71
N LEU A 4 2.93 -34.39 3.29
CA LEU A 4 3.20 -33.77 2.00
C LEU A 4 2.63 -34.65 0.87
N PRO A 5 2.23 -34.05 -0.26
CA PRO A 5 1.91 -34.75 -1.50
C PRO A 5 3.02 -35.71 -1.95
N ARG A 6 2.67 -36.69 -2.79
CA ARG A 6 3.68 -37.60 -3.36
C ARG A 6 4.67 -36.80 -4.21
N GLY A 7 5.97 -37.05 -4.03
CA GLY A 7 7.04 -36.39 -4.78
C GLY A 7 7.49 -35.04 -4.22
N TRP A 8 6.81 -34.52 -3.19
CA TRP A 8 7.20 -33.31 -2.49
C TRP A 8 8.17 -33.60 -1.35
N ILE A 9 9.06 -32.66 -1.09
CA ILE A 9 9.95 -32.68 0.07
C ILE A 9 9.89 -31.33 0.80
N ASN A 10 10.14 -31.34 2.11
CA ASN A 10 10.42 -30.09 2.83
C ASN A 10 11.92 -29.82 2.76
N VAL A 11 12.28 -28.63 2.30
CA VAL A 11 13.65 -28.13 2.31
C VAL A 11 13.71 -26.84 3.09
N THR A 12 14.88 -26.46 3.59
CA THR A 12 15.11 -25.08 4.02
C THR A 12 15.39 -24.21 2.80
N PHE A 13 15.14 -22.91 2.90
CA PHE A 13 15.57 -21.98 1.85
C PHE A 13 17.08 -22.10 1.59
N GLU A 14 17.91 -22.27 2.60
CA GLU A 14 19.37 -22.40 2.42
C GLU A 14 19.79 -23.64 1.60
N ASP A 15 18.93 -24.65 1.48
CA ASP A 15 19.20 -25.84 0.66
C ASP A 15 19.11 -25.52 -0.84
N VAL A 16 18.14 -24.69 -1.24
CA VAL A 16 17.78 -24.47 -2.66
C VAL A 16 17.87 -23.01 -3.12
N VAL A 17 18.13 -22.08 -2.22
CA VAL A 17 18.23 -20.64 -2.45
C VAL A 17 19.52 -20.07 -1.84
N ASP A 18 20.25 -19.27 -2.61
CA ASP A 18 21.30 -18.41 -2.08
C ASP A 18 20.68 -17.10 -1.55
N VAL A 19 20.70 -16.92 -0.23
CA VAL A 19 20.21 -15.72 0.44
C VAL A 19 21.32 -14.67 0.52
N ASN A 20 21.09 -13.54 -0.15
CA ASN A 20 22.04 -12.45 -0.39
C ASN A 20 23.34 -12.97 -1.03
N PRO A 21 23.28 -13.45 -2.29
CA PRO A 21 24.46 -13.93 -3.00
C PRO A 21 25.52 -12.83 -3.09
N ARG A 22 26.79 -13.24 -3.23
CA ARG A 22 27.89 -12.29 -3.36
C ARG A 22 27.76 -11.49 -4.66
N LYS A 23 28.25 -10.25 -4.61
CA LYS A 23 28.39 -9.41 -5.79
C LYS A 23 29.30 -10.10 -6.81
N SER A 24 28.79 -10.32 -8.01
CA SER A 24 29.54 -10.77 -9.18
C SER A 24 29.05 -9.92 -10.35
N VAL A 25 29.90 -9.02 -10.83
CA VAL A 25 29.60 -8.17 -11.97
C VAL A 25 30.73 -8.39 -12.97
N ASP A 26 30.40 -8.98 -14.10
CA ASP A 26 31.32 -9.07 -15.24
C ASP A 26 30.97 -7.94 -16.21
N LEU A 27 31.03 -6.70 -15.71
CA LEU A 27 30.72 -5.46 -16.42
C LEU A 27 31.73 -4.37 -16.05
N THR A 28 31.92 -3.44 -16.96
CA THR A 28 32.73 -2.22 -16.80
C THR A 28 31.91 -1.11 -16.13
N PHE A 29 32.60 -0.09 -15.59
CA PHE A 29 31.95 1.00 -14.86
C PHE A 29 31.04 1.90 -15.71
N ASP A 30 31.22 1.87 -17.03
CA ASP A 30 30.41 2.65 -17.97
C ASP A 30 29.23 1.85 -18.55
N ASP A 31 29.16 0.54 -18.27
CA ASP A 31 28.01 -0.28 -18.65
C ASP A 31 26.75 0.14 -17.89
N MET A 32 25.63 0.10 -18.60
CA MET A 32 24.33 0.45 -18.07
C MET A 32 23.70 -0.73 -17.32
N VAL A 33 23.05 -0.44 -16.19
CA VAL A 33 22.37 -1.44 -15.35
C VAL A 33 21.04 -0.91 -14.86
N THR A 34 20.12 -1.80 -14.49
CA THR A 34 18.82 -1.39 -13.94
C THR A 34 18.95 -1.01 -12.47
N PHE A 35 18.58 0.22 -12.13
CA PHE A 35 18.43 0.69 -10.76
C PHE A 35 16.97 0.56 -10.29
N VAL A 36 16.74 -0.13 -9.17
CA VAL A 36 15.43 -0.39 -8.59
C VAL A 36 15.35 0.21 -7.19
N PRO A 37 14.85 1.45 -7.04
CA PRO A 37 14.54 2.00 -5.73
C PRO A 37 13.37 1.24 -5.08
N MET A 38 13.18 1.36 -3.76
CA MET A 38 12.07 0.72 -3.05
C MET A 38 10.69 1.13 -3.58
N ALA A 39 10.57 2.36 -4.11
CA ALA A 39 9.35 2.87 -4.74
C ALA A 39 9.05 2.20 -6.10
N ALA A 40 10.04 1.61 -6.76
CA ALA A 40 9.86 0.93 -8.05
C ALA A 40 9.29 -0.49 -7.90
N VAL A 41 9.15 -1.01 -6.67
CA VAL A 41 8.53 -2.31 -6.40
C VAL A 41 7.09 -2.09 -5.92
N SER A 42 6.15 -2.62 -6.70
CA SER A 42 4.72 -2.53 -6.43
C SER A 42 4.30 -3.49 -5.31
N GLU A 43 3.61 -2.98 -4.31
CA GLU A 43 3.01 -3.81 -3.25
C GLU A 43 1.84 -4.65 -3.77
N ILE A 44 1.08 -4.12 -4.74
CA ILE A 44 -0.10 -4.76 -5.33
C ILE A 44 0.31 -5.86 -6.29
N SER A 45 1.04 -5.52 -7.36
CA SER A 45 1.39 -6.47 -8.43
C SER A 45 2.60 -7.34 -8.08
N GLY A 46 3.47 -6.90 -7.16
CA GLY A 46 4.71 -7.61 -6.85
C GLY A 46 5.70 -7.65 -8.02
N SER A 47 5.69 -6.59 -8.85
CA SER A 47 6.58 -6.42 -9.99
C SER A 47 7.42 -5.16 -9.84
N ILE A 48 8.52 -5.10 -10.60
CA ILE A 48 9.30 -3.87 -10.80
C ILE A 48 8.57 -3.04 -11.85
N THR A 49 8.03 -1.88 -11.48
CA THR A 49 7.23 -1.04 -12.39
C THR A 49 8.00 0.16 -12.93
N ASN A 50 8.94 0.69 -12.15
CA ASN A 50 9.64 1.95 -12.46
C ASN A 50 11.16 1.81 -12.25
N GLY A 51 11.76 0.75 -12.80
CA GLY A 51 13.22 0.62 -12.83
C GLY A 51 13.83 1.71 -13.73
N VAL A 52 14.98 2.26 -13.34
CA VAL A 52 15.68 3.31 -14.09
C VAL A 52 17.03 2.79 -14.54
N VAL A 53 17.40 2.98 -15.80
CA VAL A 53 18.72 2.59 -16.28
C VAL A 53 19.76 3.63 -15.85
N ARG A 54 20.87 3.19 -15.26
CA ARG A 54 21.98 4.04 -14.82
C ARG A 54 23.35 3.40 -15.11
N PRO A 55 24.41 4.20 -15.28
CA PRO A 55 25.78 3.67 -15.36
C PRO A 55 26.18 2.94 -14.08
N LEU A 56 26.89 1.82 -14.21
CA LEU A 56 27.33 1.00 -13.08
C LEU A 56 28.11 1.81 -12.03
N ARG A 57 28.95 2.76 -12.46
CA ARG A 57 29.73 3.63 -11.57
C ARG A 57 28.90 4.38 -10.53
N GLU A 58 27.63 4.67 -10.82
CA GLU A 58 26.74 5.42 -9.93
C GLU A 58 26.08 4.53 -8.86
N VAL A 59 25.95 3.22 -9.13
CA VAL A 59 25.19 2.29 -8.31
C VAL A 59 26.01 1.15 -7.71
N ASN A 60 27.28 1.02 -8.08
CA ASN A 60 28.17 -0.05 -7.61
C ASN A 60 28.38 -0.06 -6.08
N LYS A 61 28.30 1.11 -5.43
CA LYS A 61 28.51 1.35 -3.99
C LYS A 61 27.20 1.78 -3.34
N GLY A 62 26.99 1.35 -2.09
CA GLY A 62 25.83 1.78 -1.30
C GLY A 62 24.49 1.15 -1.71
N PHE A 63 24.49 0.17 -2.62
CA PHE A 63 23.29 -0.53 -3.08
C PHE A 63 23.46 -2.05 -3.09
N THR A 64 22.33 -2.74 -3.02
CA THR A 64 22.22 -4.20 -3.09
C THR A 64 22.19 -4.61 -4.55
N GLN A 65 23.11 -5.48 -4.95
CA GLN A 65 23.14 -6.05 -6.29
C GLN A 65 22.26 -7.30 -6.35
N PHE A 66 21.56 -7.49 -7.46
CA PHE A 66 20.87 -8.71 -7.85
C PHE A 66 21.05 -8.91 -9.37
N ALA A 67 20.70 -10.09 -9.86
CA ALA A 67 20.77 -10.47 -11.27
C ALA A 67 19.40 -10.83 -11.82
N GLU A 68 19.35 -11.04 -13.12
CA GLU A 68 18.17 -11.57 -13.80
C GLU A 68 17.68 -12.86 -13.12
N ASN A 69 16.37 -12.97 -12.93
CA ASN A 69 15.68 -14.06 -12.22
C ASN A 69 15.95 -14.15 -10.71
N ASP A 70 16.67 -13.20 -10.10
CA ASP A 70 16.70 -13.12 -8.63
C ASP A 70 15.36 -12.62 -8.09
N VAL A 71 14.95 -13.12 -6.92
CA VAL A 71 13.80 -12.58 -6.20
C VAL A 71 14.28 -11.55 -5.18
N ILE A 72 13.83 -10.31 -5.33
CA ILE A 72 14.04 -9.25 -4.34
C ILE A 72 12.89 -9.22 -3.34
N PHE A 73 13.20 -9.07 -2.05
CA PHE A 73 12.24 -9.04 -0.96
C PHE A 73 12.58 -7.88 -0.01
N ALA A 74 11.66 -6.94 0.21
CA ALA A 74 11.88 -5.86 1.15
C ALA A 74 12.04 -6.42 2.57
N LYS A 75 13.10 -6.04 3.27
CA LYS A 75 13.34 -6.50 4.65
C LYS A 75 12.86 -5.53 5.72
N ILE A 76 12.52 -4.29 5.38
CA ILE A 76 12.23 -3.20 6.32
C ILE A 76 10.74 -2.84 6.41
N THR A 77 10.27 -2.39 7.58
CA THR A 77 8.94 -1.78 7.77
C THR A 77 8.84 -0.41 7.08
N PRO A 78 7.69 -0.03 6.47
CA PRO A 78 6.49 -0.86 6.23
C PRO A 78 6.58 -1.68 4.93
N SER A 79 7.65 -1.56 4.15
CA SER A 79 7.75 -2.16 2.82
C SER A 79 7.62 -3.69 2.81
N MET A 80 8.20 -4.36 3.80
CA MET A 80 8.07 -5.82 4.01
C MET A 80 6.62 -6.19 4.34
N GLU A 81 6.01 -5.45 5.25
CA GLU A 81 4.63 -5.67 5.70
C GLU A 81 3.64 -5.49 4.56
N ASN A 82 3.86 -4.52 3.67
CA ASN A 82 3.07 -4.32 2.46
C ASN A 82 3.33 -5.39 1.38
N GLY A 83 4.34 -6.24 1.55
CA GLY A 83 4.66 -7.33 0.64
C GLY A 83 5.45 -6.92 -0.60
N LYS A 84 6.22 -5.82 -0.54
CA LYS A 84 7.10 -5.40 -1.63
C LYS A 84 8.14 -6.47 -1.91
N SER A 85 7.98 -7.13 -3.04
CA SER A 85 8.82 -8.20 -3.54
C SER A 85 8.62 -8.34 -5.03
N ALA A 86 9.64 -8.77 -5.76
CA ALA A 86 9.55 -8.99 -7.20
C ALA A 86 10.54 -10.05 -7.65
N VAL A 87 10.18 -10.79 -8.71
CA VAL A 87 11.17 -11.46 -9.54
C VAL A 87 11.78 -10.38 -10.43
N ALA A 88 13.11 -10.30 -10.45
CA ALA A 88 13.83 -9.41 -11.33
C ALA A 88 13.76 -9.99 -12.75
N ILE A 89 13.06 -9.30 -13.65
CA ILE A 89 12.83 -9.71 -15.04
C ILE A 89 13.12 -8.51 -15.93
N GLY A 90 13.92 -8.71 -16.99
CA GLY A 90 14.18 -7.70 -18.00
C GLY A 90 15.15 -6.63 -17.51
N LEU A 91 16.20 -7.04 -16.79
CA LEU A 91 17.23 -6.12 -16.32
C LEU A 91 18.18 -5.75 -17.46
N GLU A 92 18.59 -4.49 -17.51
CA GLU A 92 19.63 -4.01 -18.41
C GLU A 92 20.93 -4.76 -18.11
N ASN A 93 21.52 -5.38 -19.14
CA ASN A 93 22.67 -6.28 -19.02
C ASN A 93 22.51 -7.42 -17.98
N GLY A 94 21.27 -7.80 -17.67
CA GLY A 94 20.96 -8.87 -16.73
C GLY A 94 21.36 -8.58 -15.27
N ILE A 95 21.69 -7.33 -14.94
CA ILE A 95 22.16 -6.93 -13.60
C ILE A 95 21.35 -5.75 -13.07
N GLY A 96 20.96 -5.86 -11.80
CA GLY A 96 20.22 -4.83 -11.10
C GLY A 96 20.90 -4.38 -9.82
N PHE A 97 20.71 -3.11 -9.49
CA PHE A 97 21.08 -2.53 -8.20
C PHE A 97 19.87 -1.88 -7.57
N GLY A 98 19.66 -2.09 -6.28
CA GLY A 98 18.51 -1.53 -5.59
C GLY A 98 18.79 -1.14 -4.16
N SER A 99 17.73 -0.75 -3.47
CA SER A 99 17.80 -0.37 -2.05
C SER A 99 18.59 -1.39 -1.23
N THR A 100 19.41 -0.90 -0.31
CA THR A 100 20.06 -1.72 0.72
C THR A 100 19.07 -2.48 1.58
N GLU A 101 17.79 -2.08 1.56
CA GLU A 101 16.68 -2.69 2.27
C GLU A 101 16.04 -3.88 1.54
N PHE A 102 16.69 -4.41 0.51
CA PHE A 102 16.32 -5.70 -0.08
C PHE A 102 17.14 -6.86 0.48
N HIS A 103 16.45 -7.99 0.68
CA HIS A 103 17.04 -9.31 0.56
C HIS A 103 16.98 -9.77 -0.90
N VAL A 104 18.00 -10.51 -1.31
CA VAL A 104 18.10 -11.10 -2.66
C VAL A 104 18.09 -12.61 -2.51
N LEU A 105 17.22 -13.28 -3.24
CA LEU A 105 17.00 -14.71 -3.17
C LEU A 105 17.25 -15.30 -4.56
N ARG A 106 18.39 -15.97 -4.72
CA ARG A 106 18.78 -16.59 -5.98
C ARG A 106 18.50 -18.07 -5.95
N SER A 107 17.76 -18.57 -6.93
CA SER A 107 17.52 -20.01 -7.07
C SER A 107 18.82 -20.76 -7.43
N ARG A 108 18.98 -21.96 -6.88
CA ARG A 108 20.01 -22.95 -7.29
C ARG A 108 19.52 -23.94 -8.36
N GLY A 109 18.37 -23.68 -8.99
CA GLY A 109 17.83 -24.48 -10.08
C GLY A 109 16.77 -25.52 -9.67
N ALA A 110 16.79 -26.02 -8.43
CA ALA A 110 15.77 -26.97 -7.93
C ALA A 110 14.39 -26.31 -7.66
N VAL A 111 14.37 -24.99 -7.50
CA VAL A 111 13.16 -24.19 -7.26
C VAL A 111 13.06 -23.07 -8.28
N LEU A 112 11.88 -22.79 -8.82
CA LEU A 112 11.71 -21.67 -9.74
C LEU A 112 11.66 -20.33 -8.98
N PRO A 113 12.28 -19.26 -9.49
CA PRO A 113 12.20 -17.92 -8.90
C PRO A 113 10.76 -17.47 -8.62
N GLU A 114 9.86 -17.70 -9.56
CA GLU A 114 8.44 -17.36 -9.45
C GLU A 114 7.77 -18.15 -8.33
N TYR A 115 8.17 -19.41 -8.10
CA TYR A 115 7.67 -20.20 -6.98
C TYR A 115 8.14 -19.65 -5.63
N ILE A 116 9.41 -19.22 -5.52
CA ILE A 116 9.94 -18.51 -4.34
C ILE A 116 9.12 -17.23 -4.11
N TRP A 117 8.92 -16.44 -5.17
CA TRP A 117 8.18 -15.18 -5.11
C TRP A 117 6.73 -15.38 -4.68
N CYS A 118 6.00 -16.35 -5.26
CA CYS A 118 4.65 -16.71 -4.80
C CYS A 118 4.65 -17.13 -3.32
N PHE A 119 5.68 -17.84 -2.86
CA PHE A 119 5.74 -18.33 -1.48
C PHE A 119 5.92 -17.17 -0.48
N ILE A 120 6.85 -16.26 -0.72
CA ILE A 120 7.16 -15.17 0.23
C ILE A 120 6.09 -14.06 0.23
N ARG A 121 5.26 -13.96 -0.82
CA ARG A 121 4.14 -12.99 -0.89
C ARG A 121 2.97 -13.36 0.00
N GLN A 122 2.85 -14.63 0.39
CA GLN A 122 1.78 -15.11 1.26
C GLN A 122 1.64 -14.25 2.51
N LYS A 123 0.40 -13.88 2.85
CA LYS A 123 0.11 -13.13 4.08
C LYS A 123 0.66 -13.86 5.31
N SER A 124 0.50 -15.18 5.39
CA SER A 124 1.01 -15.99 6.49
C SER A 124 2.54 -15.98 6.59
N PHE A 125 3.25 -15.90 5.46
CA PHE A 125 4.71 -15.79 5.48
C PHE A 125 5.14 -14.41 6.01
N ARG A 126 4.48 -13.34 5.54
CA ARG A 126 4.76 -11.95 5.99
C ARG A 126 4.44 -11.75 7.46
N GLU A 127 3.32 -12.28 7.95
CA GLU A 127 2.97 -12.27 9.38
C GLU A 127 4.00 -13.01 10.24
N ALA A 128 4.51 -14.14 9.76
CA ALA A 128 5.57 -14.87 10.44
C ALA A 128 6.91 -14.09 10.41
N ALA A 129 7.23 -13.44 9.28
CA ALA A 129 8.41 -12.59 9.15
C ALA A 129 8.34 -11.35 10.06
N GLN A 130 7.15 -10.74 10.20
CA GLN A 130 6.93 -9.58 11.06
C GLN A 130 7.26 -9.89 12.54
N LYS A 131 6.89 -11.08 13.02
CA LYS A 131 7.12 -11.51 14.41
C LYS A 131 8.60 -11.64 14.79
N VAL A 132 9.49 -11.78 13.80
CA VAL A 132 10.93 -11.93 14.03
C VAL A 132 11.72 -10.67 13.66
N MET A 133 11.04 -9.58 13.31
CA MET A 133 11.71 -8.33 12.97
C MET A 133 12.40 -7.74 14.19
N SER A 134 13.56 -7.12 13.97
CA SER A 134 14.36 -6.49 15.02
C SER A 134 14.75 -5.06 14.62
N GLY A 135 14.92 -4.17 15.59
CA GLY A 135 15.28 -2.76 15.36
C GLY A 135 14.36 -1.78 16.07
N ALA A 136 14.62 -0.48 15.88
CA ALA A 136 13.78 0.59 16.42
C ALA A 136 12.40 0.61 15.75
N VAL A 137 11.39 1.15 16.46
CA VAL A 137 10.02 1.29 15.95
C VAL A 137 10.03 2.04 14.62
N GLY A 138 9.35 1.49 13.60
CA GLY A 138 9.33 2.05 12.24
C GLY A 138 10.60 1.80 11.39
N GLN A 139 11.62 1.15 11.94
CA GLN A 139 12.88 0.80 11.27
C GLN A 139 13.29 -0.66 11.56
N GLN A 140 12.30 -1.53 11.75
CA GLN A 140 12.53 -2.94 12.03
C GLN A 140 12.89 -3.68 10.74
N ARG A 141 13.72 -4.72 10.85
CA ARG A 141 14.18 -5.54 9.72
C ARG A 141 14.01 -7.02 9.97
N VAL A 142 13.59 -7.74 8.93
CA VAL A 142 13.64 -9.21 8.89
C VAL A 142 15.11 -9.62 8.78
N PRO A 143 15.62 -10.50 9.66
CA PRO A 143 17.00 -10.97 9.57
C PRO A 143 17.16 -12.01 8.46
N ALA A 144 18.31 -12.03 7.77
CA ALA A 144 18.61 -13.02 6.74
C ALA A 144 18.61 -14.46 7.29
N SER A 145 18.90 -14.65 8.57
CA SER A 145 18.85 -15.95 9.24
C SER A 145 17.45 -16.55 9.23
N TYR A 146 16.41 -15.72 9.40
CA TYR A 146 15.02 -16.19 9.30
C TYR A 146 14.73 -16.76 7.91
N LEU A 147 15.16 -16.07 6.85
CA LEU A 147 14.96 -16.56 5.49
C LEU A 147 15.67 -17.89 5.29
N LYS A 148 16.94 -18.00 5.68
CA LYS A 148 17.74 -19.23 5.50
C LYS A 148 17.13 -20.47 6.14
N THR A 149 16.62 -20.33 7.37
CA THR A 149 16.08 -21.46 8.15
C THR A 149 14.61 -21.74 7.86
N HIS A 150 13.91 -20.86 7.13
CA HIS A 150 12.51 -21.06 6.82
C HIS A 150 12.31 -22.31 5.95
N THR A 151 11.27 -23.09 6.24
CA THR A 151 10.94 -24.30 5.48
C THR A 151 10.09 -23.96 4.26
N LEU A 152 10.46 -24.53 3.11
CA LEU A 152 9.75 -24.44 1.85
C LEU A 152 9.27 -25.86 1.46
N PRO A 153 7.97 -26.07 1.25
CA PRO A 153 7.48 -27.29 0.62
C PRO A 153 7.82 -27.22 -0.89
N LEU A 154 8.63 -28.16 -1.36
CA LEU A 154 9.19 -28.17 -2.71
C LEU A 154 8.57 -29.29 -3.57
N PRO A 155 7.76 -28.95 -4.59
CA PRO A 155 7.28 -29.87 -5.63
C PRO A 155 8.34 -30.12 -6.71
N PRO A 156 8.15 -31.14 -7.57
CA PRO A 156 8.87 -31.25 -8.84
C PRO A 156 8.76 -30.00 -9.71
N LEU A 157 9.76 -29.72 -10.55
CA LEU A 157 9.81 -28.50 -11.39
C LEU A 157 8.58 -28.35 -12.30
N ASN A 158 8.09 -29.45 -12.89
CA ASN A 158 6.88 -29.41 -13.71
C ASN A 158 5.63 -29.07 -12.90
N GLU A 159 5.52 -29.56 -11.66
CA GLU A 159 4.44 -29.20 -10.76
C GLU A 159 4.55 -27.75 -10.28
N GLN A 160 5.77 -27.24 -10.02
CA GLN A 160 6.00 -25.82 -9.74
C GLN A 160 5.47 -24.93 -10.87
N LYS A 161 5.79 -25.24 -12.14
CA LYS A 161 5.28 -24.50 -13.32
C LYS A 161 3.75 -24.49 -13.38
N ARG A 162 3.13 -25.64 -13.12
CA ARG A 162 1.65 -25.78 -13.10
C ARG A 162 1.02 -24.97 -11.96
N ILE A 163 1.65 -24.95 -10.78
CA ILE A 163 1.23 -24.14 -9.64
C ILE A 163 1.32 -22.64 -10.00
N ILE A 164 2.47 -22.17 -10.49
CA ILE A 164 2.70 -20.77 -10.87
C ILE A 164 1.65 -20.32 -11.88
N SER A 165 1.50 -21.06 -12.99
CA SER A 165 0.53 -20.72 -14.04
C SER A 165 -0.91 -20.64 -13.50
N LYS A 166 -1.26 -21.52 -12.56
CA LYS A 166 -2.60 -21.52 -11.94
C LYS A 166 -2.80 -20.31 -11.02
N ILE A 167 -1.80 -19.96 -10.19
CA ILE A 167 -1.81 -18.76 -9.33
C ILE A 167 -1.92 -17.50 -10.20
N GLU A 168 -1.08 -17.36 -11.22
CA GLU A 168 -1.10 -16.19 -12.13
C GLU A 168 -2.46 -16.00 -12.79
N LYS A 169 -3.05 -17.08 -13.33
CA LYS A 169 -4.39 -17.05 -13.93
C LYS A 169 -5.47 -16.63 -12.93
N GLN A 170 -5.35 -17.03 -11.67
CA GLN A 170 -6.30 -16.64 -10.62
C GLN A 170 -6.08 -15.19 -10.17
N ASN A 171 -4.83 -14.76 -10.00
CA ASN A 171 -4.48 -13.38 -9.65
C ASN A 171 -4.96 -12.39 -10.71
N ALA A 172 -4.82 -12.71 -12.00
CA ALA A 172 -5.35 -11.87 -13.09
C ALA A 172 -6.88 -11.67 -12.96
N ARG A 173 -7.62 -12.71 -12.56
CA ARG A 173 -9.07 -12.62 -12.33
C ARG A 173 -9.40 -11.79 -11.08
N ILE A 174 -8.62 -11.93 -10.01
CA ILE A 174 -8.79 -11.16 -8.77
C ILE A 174 -8.52 -9.67 -9.03
N ILE A 175 -7.45 -9.33 -9.74
CA ILE A 175 -7.11 -7.95 -10.11
C ILE A 175 -8.23 -7.33 -10.95
N ARG A 176 -8.73 -8.05 -11.95
CA ARG A 176 -9.86 -7.60 -12.76
C ARG A 176 -11.12 -7.39 -11.92
N ALA A 177 -11.41 -8.30 -10.99
CA ALA A 177 -12.56 -8.16 -10.09
C ALA A 177 -12.43 -6.91 -9.21
N HIS A 178 -11.25 -6.63 -8.65
CA HIS A 178 -11.02 -5.38 -7.92
C HIS A 178 -11.32 -4.15 -8.78
N TYR A 179 -10.76 -4.09 -9.99
CA TYR A 179 -10.99 -2.96 -10.90
C TYR A 179 -12.47 -2.76 -11.24
N GLU A 180 -13.21 -3.84 -11.51
CA GLU A 180 -14.65 -3.77 -11.81
C GLU A 180 -15.48 -3.39 -10.58
N LEU A 181 -15.07 -3.79 -9.37
CA LEU A 181 -15.77 -3.45 -8.13
C LEU A 181 -15.52 -1.99 -7.72
N ASP A 182 -14.30 -1.47 -7.91
CA ASP A 182 -13.90 -0.13 -7.46
C ASP A 182 -14.78 1.01 -8.05
N CYS A 183 -15.37 0.81 -9.23
CA CYS A 183 -16.23 1.81 -9.86
C CYS A 183 -17.69 1.79 -9.37
N ILE A 184 -18.13 0.70 -8.71
CA ILE A 184 -19.54 0.49 -8.32
C ILE A 184 -20.06 1.59 -7.39
N PRO A 185 -19.34 2.01 -6.32
CA PRO A 185 -19.85 3.04 -5.41
C PRO A 185 -20.15 4.36 -6.14
N ALA A 186 -19.26 4.80 -7.02
CA ALA A 186 -19.44 6.02 -7.79
C ALA A 186 -20.61 5.90 -8.80
N LEU A 187 -20.77 4.73 -9.43
CA LEU A 187 -21.90 4.47 -10.32
C LEU A 187 -23.23 4.51 -9.57
N ILE A 188 -23.33 3.88 -8.40
CA ILE A 188 -24.56 3.86 -7.59
C ILE A 188 -25.00 5.29 -7.25
N GLU A 189 -24.08 6.15 -6.79
CA GLU A 189 -24.43 7.54 -6.47
C GLU A 189 -24.89 8.31 -7.71
N LYS A 190 -24.24 8.11 -8.86
CA LYS A 190 -24.68 8.70 -10.13
C LYS A 190 -26.07 8.19 -10.56
N TYR A 191 -26.37 6.92 -10.36
CA TYR A 191 -27.68 6.34 -10.67
C TYR A 191 -28.77 6.90 -9.77
N LYS A 192 -28.52 7.03 -8.45
CA LYS A 192 -29.45 7.67 -7.51
C LYS A 192 -29.79 9.09 -7.96
N GLU A 193 -28.78 9.89 -8.27
CA GLU A 193 -28.97 11.26 -8.77
C GLU A 193 -29.80 11.29 -10.06
N SER A 194 -29.49 10.39 -11.01
CA SER A 194 -30.19 10.30 -12.30
C SER A 194 -31.65 9.87 -12.15
N ILE A 195 -31.95 8.94 -11.23
CA ILE A 195 -33.32 8.53 -10.92
C ILE A 195 -34.11 9.73 -10.39
N LEU A 196 -33.58 10.43 -9.40
CA LEU A 196 -34.27 11.57 -8.80
C LEU A 196 -34.49 12.68 -9.82
N LYS A 197 -33.47 13.01 -10.63
CA LYS A 197 -33.60 13.96 -11.73
C LYS A 197 -34.74 13.59 -12.67
N LEU A 198 -34.71 12.36 -13.21
CA LEU A 198 -35.71 11.90 -14.17
C LEU A 198 -37.12 11.93 -13.60
N VAL A 199 -37.27 11.57 -12.33
CA VAL A 199 -38.56 11.59 -11.64
C VAL A 199 -39.07 13.01 -11.47
N PHE A 200 -38.25 13.95 -11.00
CA PHE A 200 -38.68 15.31 -10.64
C PHE A 200 -38.66 16.34 -11.77
N GLU A 201 -37.98 16.07 -12.90
CA GLU A 201 -37.93 16.95 -14.08
C GLU A 201 -39.29 17.00 -14.83
N HIS A 202 -40.13 15.97 -14.71
CA HIS A 202 -41.38 15.81 -15.46
C HIS A 202 -42.61 15.57 -14.57
N VAL A 203 -42.61 16.10 -13.33
CA VAL A 203 -43.78 15.98 -12.45
C VAL A 203 -44.79 17.06 -12.80
N ASP A 204 -46.01 16.63 -13.13
CA ASP A 204 -47.18 17.51 -13.26
C ASP A 204 -47.95 17.58 -11.93
N GLY A 205 -48.49 18.76 -11.62
CA GLY A 205 -49.26 18.98 -10.39
C GLY A 205 -49.58 20.44 -10.15
N VAL A 206 -49.95 20.76 -8.92
CA VAL A 206 -50.23 22.14 -8.49
C VAL A 206 -48.97 22.75 -7.91
N ASP A 207 -48.59 23.93 -8.39
CA ASP A 207 -47.53 24.73 -7.79
C ASP A 207 -47.93 25.16 -6.37
N THR A 208 -47.06 24.88 -5.40
CA THR A 208 -47.25 25.26 -4.00
C THR A 208 -45.90 25.57 -3.35
N THR A 209 -45.90 25.89 -2.05
CA THR A 209 -44.70 26.13 -1.27
C THR A 209 -44.68 25.27 -0.01
N ILE A 210 -43.51 25.08 0.59
CA ILE A 210 -43.41 24.42 1.89
C ILE A 210 -44.28 25.13 2.93
N ASP A 211 -44.38 26.46 2.90
CA ASP A 211 -45.18 27.24 3.85
C ASP A 211 -46.68 26.90 3.80
N GLU A 212 -47.23 26.68 2.61
CA GLU A 212 -48.65 26.33 2.42
C GLU A 212 -48.97 24.90 2.91
N LEU A 213 -47.97 24.01 2.88
CA LEU A 213 -48.10 22.61 3.26
C LEU A 213 -47.74 22.35 4.74
N ALA A 214 -46.87 23.17 5.31
CA ALA A 214 -46.33 22.96 6.64
C ALA A 214 -47.30 23.45 7.73
N GLU A 215 -47.44 22.64 8.77
CA GLU A 215 -48.11 23.05 10.02
C GLU A 215 -47.13 23.75 10.96
N PHE A 216 -45.85 23.38 10.89
CA PHE A 216 -44.82 23.87 11.79
C PHE A 216 -43.44 23.83 11.13
N VAL A 217 -42.69 24.94 11.23
CA VAL A 217 -41.29 25.00 10.80
C VAL A 217 -40.48 25.75 11.84
N THR A 218 -39.38 25.13 12.29
CA THR A 218 -38.53 25.69 13.34
C THR A 218 -37.09 25.21 13.25
N SER A 219 -36.15 25.85 13.94
CA SER A 219 -34.76 25.39 14.05
C SER A 219 -34.50 24.71 15.41
N GLY A 220 -33.55 23.80 15.52
CA GLY A 220 -33.25 23.19 16.82
C GLY A 220 -32.65 24.11 17.89
N SER A 221 -32.37 23.54 19.05
CA SER A 221 -32.02 24.31 20.25
C SER A 221 -30.55 24.76 20.26
N ARG A 222 -30.30 25.93 20.86
CA ARG A 222 -28.96 26.53 20.97
C ARG A 222 -28.36 26.31 22.35
N GLY A 223 -27.04 26.04 22.40
CA GLY A 223 -26.31 25.93 23.67
C GLY A 223 -26.66 24.69 24.51
N TRP A 224 -27.28 23.67 23.92
CA TRP A 224 -27.67 22.44 24.63
C TRP A 224 -26.52 21.46 24.91
N ALA A 225 -25.29 21.81 24.55
CA ALA A 225 -24.10 21.04 24.93
C ALA A 225 -23.99 20.84 26.45
N LYS A 226 -24.44 21.81 27.25
CA LYS A 226 -24.48 21.71 28.72
C LYS A 226 -25.50 20.72 29.27
N TYR A 227 -26.43 20.25 28.43
CA TYR A 227 -27.47 19.28 28.78
C TYR A 227 -27.15 17.89 28.20
N TYR A 228 -25.96 17.69 27.65
CA TYR A 228 -25.52 16.37 27.19
C TYR A 228 -25.49 15.42 28.37
N SER A 229 -26.01 14.22 28.13
CA SER A 229 -26.18 13.20 29.14
C SER A 229 -25.95 11.82 28.52
N ASN A 230 -25.55 10.85 29.35
CA ASN A 230 -25.46 9.44 28.94
C ASN A 230 -26.85 8.78 28.90
N ASP A 231 -27.79 9.32 29.70
CA ASP A 231 -29.18 8.88 29.79
C ASP A 231 -30.12 10.00 29.32
N GLY A 232 -31.29 9.64 28.76
CA GLY A 232 -32.26 10.58 28.22
C GLY A 232 -32.53 10.40 26.72
N SER A 233 -33.11 11.44 26.13
CA SER A 233 -33.66 11.46 24.77
C SER A 233 -32.57 11.76 23.73
N LEU A 234 -32.75 11.30 22.49
CA LEU A 234 -31.75 11.52 21.44
C LEU A 234 -31.64 13.01 21.08
N PHE A 235 -30.43 13.44 20.72
CA PHE A 235 -30.15 14.77 20.22
C PHE A 235 -29.56 14.70 18.82
N LEU A 236 -30.42 14.89 17.83
CA LEU A 236 -30.08 14.81 16.42
C LEU A 236 -29.29 16.05 15.99
N ARG A 237 -28.12 15.79 15.40
CA ARG A 237 -27.17 16.79 14.89
C ARG A 237 -26.99 16.59 13.38
N VAL A 238 -26.28 17.52 12.74
CA VAL A 238 -26.00 17.48 11.29
C VAL A 238 -25.43 16.13 10.84
N GLY A 239 -24.57 15.51 11.67
CA GLY A 239 -23.99 14.18 11.41
C GLY A 239 -25.00 13.05 11.35
N ASN A 240 -26.23 13.23 11.86
CA ASN A 240 -27.29 12.23 11.85
C ASN A 240 -28.16 12.28 10.57
N THR A 241 -27.72 13.03 9.56
CA THR A 241 -28.36 13.10 8.23
C THR A 241 -27.36 12.73 7.15
N LYS A 242 -27.82 12.10 6.06
CA LYS A 242 -26.97 11.66 4.94
C LYS A 242 -27.21 12.50 3.69
N ARG A 243 -26.21 12.55 2.80
CA ARG A 243 -26.40 13.08 1.45
C ARG A 243 -27.02 11.99 0.57
N GLY A 244 -27.91 12.37 -0.34
CA GLY A 244 -28.51 11.45 -1.30
C GLY A 244 -29.45 10.39 -0.69
N SER A 245 -29.92 10.58 0.54
CA SER A 245 -30.84 9.69 1.25
C SER A 245 -31.74 10.54 2.15
N ILE A 246 -32.90 9.99 2.51
CA ILE A 246 -33.83 10.57 3.49
C ILE A 246 -33.77 9.84 4.84
N ASP A 247 -32.84 8.90 5.01
CA ASP A 247 -32.69 8.09 6.22
C ASP A 247 -31.80 8.80 7.25
N LEU A 248 -32.09 8.55 8.53
CA LEU A 248 -31.24 8.98 9.63
C LEU A 248 -29.94 8.16 9.69
N ASP A 249 -28.83 8.83 10.05
CA ASP A 249 -27.60 8.15 10.48
C ASP A 249 -27.50 8.13 12.00
N LEU A 250 -27.67 6.95 12.59
CA LEU A 250 -27.59 6.77 14.04
C LEU A 250 -26.31 6.04 14.47
N SER A 251 -25.25 6.06 13.65
CA SER A 251 -23.95 5.49 14.02
C SER A 251 -23.27 6.27 15.15
N ASP A 252 -23.49 7.58 15.22
CA ASP A 252 -23.01 8.48 16.28
C ASP A 252 -24.20 9.10 17.03
N LYS A 253 -24.55 8.50 18.17
CA LYS A 253 -25.69 8.91 19.01
C LYS A 253 -25.24 9.87 20.09
N GLN A 254 -25.86 11.04 20.15
CA GLN A 254 -25.79 11.95 21.28
C GLN A 254 -27.13 11.95 22.00
N LYS A 255 -27.12 11.98 23.34
CA LYS A 255 -28.31 12.14 24.17
C LYS A 255 -28.29 13.43 24.98
N VAL A 256 -29.48 13.89 25.37
CA VAL A 256 -29.69 15.07 26.20
C VAL A 256 -30.72 14.80 27.29
N ALA A 257 -30.53 15.44 28.45
CA ALA A 257 -31.59 15.65 29.43
C ALA A 257 -32.20 17.04 29.14
N PRO A 258 -33.30 17.12 28.37
CA PRO A 258 -33.81 18.40 27.89
C PRO A 258 -34.26 19.27 29.08
N PRO A 259 -33.96 20.59 29.07
CA PRO A 259 -34.44 21.49 30.10
C PRO A 259 -35.96 21.62 30.05
N SER A 260 -36.60 21.77 31.20
CA SER A 260 -38.02 22.10 31.29
C SER A 260 -38.29 23.47 30.66
N GLY A 261 -39.18 23.55 29.67
CA GLY A 261 -39.57 24.81 29.04
C GLY A 261 -40.01 24.71 27.58
N SER A 262 -40.38 25.85 27.00
CA SER A 262 -40.89 25.94 25.62
C SER A 262 -39.88 25.50 24.56
N GLU A 263 -38.58 25.68 24.81
CA GLU A 263 -37.52 25.24 23.90
C GLU A 263 -37.53 23.72 23.69
N GLY A 264 -37.79 22.93 24.74
CA GLY A 264 -37.92 21.49 24.61
C GLY A 264 -39.12 21.12 23.74
N THR A 265 -40.30 21.66 24.04
CA THR A 265 -41.50 21.40 23.23
C THR A 265 -41.31 21.78 21.76
N ARG A 266 -40.64 22.92 21.50
CA ARG A 266 -40.44 23.45 20.15
C ARG A 266 -39.52 22.58 19.30
N THR A 267 -38.49 21.96 19.88
CA THR A 267 -37.46 21.22 19.12
C THR A 267 -37.63 19.70 19.16
N ARG A 268 -38.67 19.22 19.86
CA ARG A 268 -39.08 17.83 19.87
C ARG A 268 -39.63 17.41 18.51
N ILE A 269 -39.10 16.31 18.00
CA ILE A 269 -39.57 15.72 16.74
C ILE A 269 -40.87 14.93 16.90
N GLN A 270 -41.53 14.71 15.78
CA GLN A 270 -42.67 13.80 15.59
C GLN A 270 -42.45 12.94 14.35
N ASP A 271 -43.18 11.84 14.28
CA ASP A 271 -43.17 10.93 13.12
C ASP A 271 -43.50 11.71 11.84
N GLY A 272 -42.74 11.43 10.78
CA GLY A 272 -42.89 12.12 9.51
C GLY A 272 -42.36 13.56 9.47
N ASP A 273 -41.76 14.09 10.54
CA ASP A 273 -41.03 15.36 10.47
C ASP A 273 -39.87 15.25 9.47
N ILE A 274 -39.67 16.30 8.67
CA ILE A 274 -38.52 16.43 7.79
C ILE A 274 -37.45 17.27 8.49
N LEU A 275 -36.24 16.73 8.53
CA LEU A 275 -35.06 17.44 8.99
C LEU A 275 -34.29 17.97 7.78
N VAL A 276 -33.96 19.26 7.77
CA VAL A 276 -33.15 19.89 6.72
C VAL A 276 -31.97 20.62 7.36
N THR A 277 -30.74 20.34 6.93
CA THR A 277 -29.58 21.05 7.47
C THR A 277 -29.48 22.47 6.91
N ILE A 278 -29.47 23.44 7.82
CA ILE A 278 -29.53 24.88 7.50
C ILE A 278 -28.22 25.63 7.77
N THR A 279 -27.25 25.00 8.45
CA THR A 279 -25.89 25.52 8.64
C THR A 279 -24.90 24.36 8.80
N ALA A 280 -23.59 24.66 8.82
CA ALA A 280 -22.45 23.72 8.89
C ALA A 280 -22.26 22.84 7.65
N ASP A 281 -23.26 22.04 7.26
CA ASP A 281 -23.23 21.28 6.01
C ASP A 281 -24.62 21.29 5.36
N LEU A 282 -24.81 22.16 4.38
CA LEU A 282 -26.13 22.50 3.85
C LEU A 282 -26.73 21.41 2.94
N GLY A 283 -28.04 21.29 3.03
CA GLY A 283 -28.88 20.54 2.08
C GLY A 283 -28.95 19.04 2.33
N ARG A 284 -28.53 18.54 3.50
CA ARG A 284 -28.87 17.17 3.91
C ARG A 284 -30.31 17.14 4.40
N VAL A 285 -30.99 16.03 4.13
CA VAL A 285 -32.39 15.83 4.45
C VAL A 285 -32.54 14.51 5.16
N ALA A 286 -33.49 14.42 6.10
CA ALA A 286 -33.94 13.14 6.65
C ALA A 286 -35.43 13.22 6.99
N VAL A 287 -36.10 12.07 7.04
CA VAL A 287 -37.48 11.92 7.53
C VAL A 287 -37.44 11.11 8.81
N ILE A 288 -38.15 11.57 9.82
CA ILE A 288 -38.34 10.79 11.05
C ILE A 288 -39.26 9.61 10.74
N PRO A 289 -38.82 8.36 11.01
CA PRO A 289 -39.65 7.18 10.76
C PRO A 289 -40.81 7.12 11.76
N ASP A 290 -41.78 6.27 11.47
CA ASP A 290 -42.89 5.98 12.39
C ASP A 290 -42.37 5.30 13.67
N ASP A 291 -43.05 5.53 14.80
CA ASP A 291 -42.72 4.96 16.12
C ASP A 291 -41.29 5.29 16.58
N PHE A 292 -40.75 6.46 16.21
CA PHE A 292 -39.40 6.84 16.58
C PHE A 292 -39.30 7.25 18.05
N GLU A 293 -38.16 6.96 18.69
CA GLU A 293 -37.92 7.35 20.07
C GLU A 293 -37.93 8.88 20.23
N GLU A 294 -38.23 9.35 21.45
CA GLU A 294 -38.19 10.78 21.71
C GLU A 294 -36.82 11.38 21.38
N ALA A 295 -36.81 12.40 20.54
CA ALA A 295 -35.61 13.12 20.20
C ALA A 295 -35.83 14.62 20.03
N TYR A 296 -34.72 15.34 20.01
CA TYR A 296 -34.65 16.79 19.83
C TYR A 296 -33.59 17.12 18.78
N VAL A 297 -33.78 18.20 18.05
CA VAL A 297 -32.83 18.64 17.01
C VAL A 297 -31.94 19.78 17.48
N ASN A 298 -30.71 19.84 16.95
CA ASN A 298 -29.78 20.93 17.22
C ASN A 298 -30.02 22.17 16.33
N GLN A 299 -29.48 23.32 16.72
CA GLN A 299 -29.65 24.61 16.03
C GLN A 299 -29.28 24.64 14.53
N HIS A 300 -28.54 23.63 14.05
CA HIS A 300 -28.07 23.55 12.67
C HIS A 300 -29.05 22.80 11.75
N ILE A 301 -30.15 22.29 12.32
CA ILE A 301 -31.22 21.57 11.62
C ILE A 301 -32.51 22.38 11.72
N SER A 302 -33.20 22.51 10.59
CA SER A 302 -34.60 22.90 10.50
C SER A 302 -35.48 21.66 10.58
N LEU A 303 -36.53 21.72 11.38
CA LEU A 303 -37.60 20.74 11.47
C LEU A 303 -38.81 21.32 10.71
N VAL A 304 -39.33 20.55 9.76
CA VAL A 304 -40.51 20.87 8.94
C VAL A 304 -41.56 19.78 9.18
N ARG A 305 -42.71 20.16 9.72
CA ARG A 305 -43.84 19.27 9.97
C ARG A 305 -44.95 19.56 8.98
N LEU A 306 -45.41 18.52 8.28
CA LEU A 306 -46.49 18.60 7.31
C LEU A 306 -47.72 17.85 7.80
N LYS A 307 -48.87 18.13 7.20
CA LYS A 307 -50.17 17.51 7.54
C LYS A 307 -50.26 16.01 7.26
N SER A 308 -49.36 15.47 6.44
CA SER A 308 -49.42 14.10 5.95
C SER A 308 -48.00 13.51 5.81
N PRO A 309 -47.73 12.34 6.41
CA PRO A 309 -46.45 11.64 6.26
C PRO A 309 -46.10 11.32 4.79
N LEU A 310 -47.11 11.08 3.94
CA LEU A 310 -46.88 10.85 2.51
C LEU A 310 -46.29 12.09 1.83
N ILE A 311 -46.84 13.27 2.13
CA ILE A 311 -46.30 14.53 1.61
C ILE A 311 -44.89 14.77 2.17
N SER A 312 -44.65 14.39 3.43
CA SER A 312 -43.32 14.52 4.04
C SER A 312 -42.26 13.71 3.27
N ARG A 313 -42.54 12.44 2.97
CA ARG A 313 -41.62 11.58 2.19
C ARG A 313 -41.42 12.10 0.77
N TYR A 314 -42.50 12.49 0.10
CA TYR A 314 -42.43 13.07 -1.25
C TYR A 314 -41.55 14.34 -1.26
N LEU A 315 -41.81 15.28 -0.34
CA LEU A 315 -41.04 16.52 -0.22
C LEU A 315 -39.58 16.23 0.13
N ALA A 316 -39.31 15.29 1.03
CA ALA A 316 -37.94 14.93 1.36
C ALA A 316 -37.17 14.40 0.14
N TRP A 317 -37.78 13.52 -0.66
CA TRP A 317 -37.18 13.04 -1.91
C TRP A 317 -36.95 14.16 -2.93
N PHE A 318 -37.89 15.11 -3.05
CA PHE A 318 -37.71 16.30 -3.88
C PHE A 318 -36.52 17.14 -3.39
N LEU A 319 -36.41 17.39 -2.08
CA LEU A 319 -35.31 18.18 -1.51
C LEU A 319 -33.95 17.49 -1.69
N VAL A 320 -33.90 16.15 -1.74
CA VAL A 320 -32.70 15.38 -2.06
C VAL A 320 -32.35 15.41 -3.55
N SER A 321 -33.32 15.64 -4.44
CA SER A 321 -33.11 15.67 -5.89
C SER A 321 -32.17 16.81 -6.32
N PRO A 322 -31.55 16.73 -7.52
CA PRO A 322 -30.74 17.83 -8.06
C PRO A 322 -31.47 19.18 -8.06
N GLU A 323 -32.75 19.19 -8.43
CA GLU A 323 -33.61 20.36 -8.47
C GLU A 323 -33.80 20.96 -7.06
N GLY A 324 -34.15 20.12 -6.07
CA GLY A 324 -34.28 20.55 -4.68
C GLY A 324 -32.97 21.08 -4.11
N GLN A 325 -31.84 20.43 -4.41
CA GLN A 325 -30.51 20.89 -4.00
C GLN A 325 -30.12 22.22 -4.64
N ILE A 326 -30.52 22.48 -5.89
CA ILE A 326 -30.32 23.79 -6.54
C ILE A 326 -31.11 24.88 -5.79
N LEU A 327 -32.36 24.62 -5.41
CA LEU A 327 -33.17 25.57 -4.66
C LEU A 327 -32.59 25.87 -3.27
N LEU A 328 -32.16 24.82 -2.54
CA LEU A 328 -31.49 24.94 -1.25
C LEU A 328 -30.17 25.74 -1.36
N LYS A 329 -29.41 25.59 -2.45
CA LYS A 329 -28.17 26.36 -2.66
C LYS A 329 -28.43 27.80 -3.09
N LYS A 330 -29.42 28.06 -3.96
CA LYS A 330 -29.76 29.40 -4.47
C LYS A 330 -30.18 30.36 -3.35
N ASN A 331 -30.82 29.82 -2.32
CA ASN A 331 -31.29 30.61 -1.18
C ASN A 331 -30.20 30.82 -0.10
N ASN A 332 -29.00 30.26 -0.27
CA ASN A 332 -27.86 30.51 0.62
C ASN A 332 -27.22 31.88 0.34
N ARG A 333 -27.90 32.96 0.73
CA ARG A 333 -27.43 34.35 0.56
C ARG A 333 -26.92 34.93 1.88
N GLY A 334 -25.60 35.01 2.05
CA GLY A 334 -24.99 35.75 3.16
C GLY A 334 -23.48 35.89 3.08
N ALA A 335 -22.99 37.12 2.83
CA ALA A 335 -21.56 37.46 2.80
C ALA A 335 -20.86 37.43 4.19
N ILE A 336 -21.59 37.23 5.29
CA ILE A 336 -21.07 37.30 6.67
C ILE A 336 -21.36 36.02 7.49
N LYS A 337 -22.41 35.26 7.17
CA LYS A 337 -22.67 33.91 7.71
C LYS A 337 -23.36 33.06 6.64
N ALA A 338 -22.68 32.01 6.17
CA ALA A 338 -23.28 31.01 5.29
C ALA A 338 -24.36 30.22 6.05
N GLY A 339 -25.54 30.03 5.44
CA GLY A 339 -26.68 29.34 6.06
C GLY A 339 -28.03 29.69 5.45
N LEU A 340 -28.98 28.76 5.55
CA LEU A 340 -30.39 28.95 5.19
C LEU A 340 -31.19 29.48 6.37
N ARG A 341 -32.06 30.46 6.14
CA ARG A 341 -33.05 30.91 7.13
C ARG A 341 -34.31 30.05 7.03
N LEU A 342 -35.13 30.04 8.08
CA LEU A 342 -36.39 29.30 8.06
C LEU A 342 -37.34 29.81 6.96
N ASP A 343 -37.36 31.12 6.70
CA ASP A 343 -38.12 31.70 5.60
C ASP A 343 -37.63 31.24 4.22
N ASP A 344 -36.34 30.93 4.09
CA ASP A 344 -35.78 30.40 2.84
C ASP A 344 -36.27 28.97 2.58
N ILE A 345 -36.48 28.18 3.65
CA ILE A 345 -37.09 26.85 3.58
C ILE A 345 -38.58 26.97 3.23
N ARG A 346 -39.33 27.82 3.94
CA ARG A 346 -40.77 28.05 3.72
C ARG A 346 -41.09 28.42 2.27
N LYS A 347 -40.25 29.25 1.65
CA LYS A 347 -40.43 29.76 0.28
C LYS A 347 -39.98 28.81 -0.83
N ILE A 348 -39.48 27.61 -0.51
CA ILE A 348 -39.14 26.62 -1.53
C ILE A 348 -40.43 26.24 -2.27
N LYS A 349 -40.41 26.45 -3.58
CA LYS A 349 -41.50 26.09 -4.48
C LYS A 349 -41.40 24.63 -4.87
N ILE A 350 -42.52 23.94 -4.85
CA ILE A 350 -42.62 22.54 -5.26
C ILE A 350 -43.87 22.34 -6.13
N VAL A 351 -43.81 21.36 -7.02
CA VAL A 351 -44.98 20.85 -7.73
C VAL A 351 -45.56 19.70 -6.90
N LEU A 352 -46.83 19.82 -6.51
CA LEU A 352 -47.53 18.81 -5.75
C LEU A 352 -48.50 18.03 -6.67
N PRO A 353 -48.16 16.78 -7.06
CA PRO A 353 -49.05 15.95 -7.87
C PRO A 353 -50.23 15.44 -7.04
N GLU A 354 -51.21 14.78 -7.67
CA GLU A 354 -52.30 14.12 -6.94
C GLU A 354 -51.79 13.02 -6.00
N MET A 355 -52.51 12.77 -4.91
CA MET A 355 -52.12 11.84 -3.84
C MET A 355 -51.68 10.45 -4.35
N LYS A 356 -52.42 9.88 -5.30
CA LYS A 356 -52.07 8.58 -5.91
C LYS A 356 -50.72 8.61 -6.64
N LYS A 357 -50.41 9.73 -7.29
CA LYS A 357 -49.15 9.90 -8.03
C LYS A 357 -47.99 10.16 -7.07
N GLN A 358 -48.21 10.89 -5.97
CA GLN A 358 -47.22 11.05 -4.89
C GLN A 358 -46.81 9.67 -4.34
N GLU A 359 -47.80 8.83 -4.01
CA GLU A 359 -47.58 7.47 -3.51
C GLU A 359 -46.78 6.62 -4.50
N GLN A 360 -47.15 6.65 -5.78
CA GLN A 360 -46.42 5.95 -6.84
C GLN A 360 -44.96 6.43 -6.96
N ILE A 361 -44.73 7.75 -6.92
CA ILE A 361 -43.40 8.34 -7.00
C ILE A 361 -42.53 7.86 -5.83
N VAL A 362 -43.01 8.03 -4.59
CA VAL A 362 -42.29 7.62 -3.37
C VAL A 362 -41.97 6.13 -3.42
N ARG A 363 -42.95 5.29 -3.74
CA ARG A 363 -42.76 3.83 -3.84
C ARG A 363 -41.72 3.46 -4.89
N CYS A 364 -41.75 4.08 -6.07
CA CYS A 364 -40.81 3.79 -7.15
C CYS A 364 -39.37 4.21 -6.82
N ILE A 365 -39.20 5.39 -6.21
CA ILE A 365 -37.88 5.86 -5.74
C ILE A 365 -37.33 4.88 -4.71
N GLU A 366 -38.11 4.57 -3.68
CA GLU A 366 -37.66 3.75 -2.55
C GLU A 366 -37.35 2.32 -2.97
N ALA A 367 -38.18 1.70 -3.81
CA ALA A 367 -37.90 0.37 -4.37
C ALA A 367 -36.60 0.35 -5.21
N SER A 368 -36.34 1.43 -5.97
CA SER A 368 -35.11 1.56 -6.76
C SER A 368 -33.89 1.75 -5.86
N PHE A 369 -34.00 2.57 -4.82
CA PHE A 369 -32.92 2.82 -3.87
C PHE A 369 -32.62 1.58 -3.02
N GLU A 370 -33.64 0.81 -2.66
CA GLU A 370 -33.47 -0.46 -1.96
C GLU A 370 -32.70 -1.48 -2.81
N LEU A 371 -32.99 -1.57 -4.12
CA LEU A 371 -32.20 -2.39 -5.05
C LEU A 371 -30.73 -1.92 -5.10
N LEU A 372 -30.48 -0.62 -5.21
CA LEU A 372 -29.13 -0.06 -5.24
C LEU A 372 -28.37 -0.31 -3.92
N ASN A 373 -29.06 -0.21 -2.79
CA ASN A 373 -28.48 -0.50 -1.47
C ASN A 373 -28.11 -1.98 -1.33
N ARG A 374 -28.91 -2.90 -1.88
CA ARG A 374 -28.55 -4.34 -1.94
C ARG A 374 -27.29 -4.57 -2.77
N VAL A 375 -27.17 -3.93 -3.94
CA VAL A 375 -25.94 -4.01 -4.75
C VAL A 375 -24.73 -3.46 -3.98
N MET A 376 -24.89 -2.36 -3.25
CA MET A 376 -23.83 -1.79 -2.39
C MET A 376 -23.37 -2.77 -1.30
N ALA A 377 -24.33 -3.45 -0.66
CA ALA A 377 -24.05 -4.44 0.38
C ALA A 377 -23.35 -5.69 -0.18
N GLU A 378 -23.79 -6.19 -1.33
CA GLU A 378 -23.11 -7.29 -2.04
C GLU A 378 -21.69 -6.90 -2.44
N HIS A 379 -21.50 -5.71 -3.02
CA HIS A 379 -20.17 -5.17 -3.32
C HIS A 379 -19.25 -5.16 -2.09
N ALA A 380 -19.75 -4.68 -0.93
CA ALA A 380 -18.98 -4.69 0.32
C ALA A 380 -18.63 -6.12 0.79
N ALA A 381 -19.55 -7.07 0.63
CA ALA A 381 -19.31 -8.47 0.95
C ALA A 381 -18.24 -9.10 0.03
N LEU A 382 -18.30 -8.83 -1.28
CA LEU A 382 -17.31 -9.31 -2.25
C LEU A 382 -15.90 -8.75 -1.97
N ASN A 383 -15.78 -7.45 -1.68
CA ASN A 383 -14.50 -6.84 -1.34
C ASN A 383 -13.86 -7.45 -0.08
N ASN A 384 -14.67 -7.89 0.87
CA ASN A 384 -14.18 -8.62 2.05
C ASN A 384 -13.82 -10.09 1.75
N LEU A 385 -14.35 -10.68 0.69
CA LEU A 385 -14.12 -12.08 0.32
C LEU A 385 -12.88 -12.25 -0.58
N LEU A 386 -12.61 -11.32 -1.48
CA LEU A 386 -11.48 -11.40 -2.43
C LEU A 386 -10.12 -11.66 -1.73
N PRO A 387 -9.74 -10.94 -0.64
CA PRO A 387 -8.50 -11.23 0.07
C PRO A 387 -8.46 -12.62 0.72
N LYS A 388 -9.62 -13.16 1.11
CA LYS A 388 -9.73 -14.51 1.68
C LYS A 388 -9.55 -15.58 0.60
N LEU A 389 -10.07 -15.33 -0.60
CA LEU A 389 -9.89 -16.20 -1.76
C LEU A 389 -8.41 -16.26 -2.16
N ASP A 390 -7.74 -15.11 -2.23
CA ASP A 390 -6.30 -15.04 -2.51
C ASP A 390 -5.48 -15.86 -1.49
N ALA A 391 -5.75 -15.68 -0.20
CA ALA A 391 -5.10 -16.46 0.86
C ALA A 391 -5.40 -17.96 0.76
N ALA A 392 -6.62 -18.34 0.38
CA ALA A 392 -7.00 -19.74 0.20
C ALA A 392 -6.27 -20.39 -0.99
N ILE A 393 -6.16 -19.68 -2.11
CA ILE A 393 -5.42 -20.13 -3.31
C ILE A 393 -3.96 -20.43 -2.95
N HIS A 394 -3.28 -19.49 -2.31
CA HIS A 394 -1.90 -19.68 -1.88
C HIS A 394 -1.77 -20.85 -0.91
N LYS A 395 -2.66 -20.94 0.08
CA LYS A 395 -2.67 -22.06 1.02
C LYS A 395 -2.86 -23.42 0.34
N MET A 396 -3.71 -23.50 -0.69
CA MET A 396 -3.88 -24.73 -1.48
C MET A 396 -2.66 -25.03 -2.34
N ALA A 397 -2.02 -24.00 -2.92
CA ALA A 397 -0.81 -24.13 -3.72
C ALA A 397 0.29 -24.83 -2.93
N PHE A 398 0.65 -24.29 -1.76
CA PHE A 398 1.76 -24.80 -0.95
C PHE A 398 1.41 -26.02 -0.09
N ARG A 399 0.21 -26.60 -0.28
CA ARG A 399 -0.20 -27.91 0.25
C ARG A 399 -0.30 -28.97 -0.85
N GLY A 400 -0.01 -28.62 -2.11
CA GLY A 400 -0.21 -29.47 -3.29
C GLY A 400 -1.66 -29.87 -3.53
N GLN A 401 -2.59 -28.95 -3.24
CA GLN A 401 -4.03 -29.12 -3.42
C GLN A 401 -4.57 -28.26 -4.57
N LEU A 402 -3.74 -27.41 -5.18
CA LEU A 402 -4.17 -26.47 -6.22
C LEU A 402 -4.23 -27.09 -7.62
N VAL A 403 -3.34 -28.06 -7.91
CA VAL A 403 -3.23 -28.74 -9.20
C VAL A 403 -3.18 -30.26 -8.99
N PRO A 404 -3.65 -31.08 -9.94
CA PRO A 404 -3.51 -32.53 -9.85
C PRO A 404 -2.03 -32.95 -9.81
N GLN A 405 -1.67 -33.95 -9.01
CA GLN A 405 -0.31 -34.52 -9.02
C GLN A 405 -0.09 -35.27 -10.34
N GLY A 406 1.04 -35.03 -11.01
CA GLY A 406 1.40 -35.73 -12.23
C GLY A 406 1.98 -37.10 -11.88
N LEU A 407 1.37 -38.20 -12.34
CA LEU A 407 1.88 -39.55 -12.09
C LEU A 407 3.25 -39.81 -12.74
N SER A 408 3.59 -39.02 -13.76
CA SER A 408 4.86 -39.06 -14.50
C SER A 408 5.86 -37.96 -14.08
N ASP A 409 5.52 -37.11 -13.10
CA ASP A 409 6.47 -36.11 -12.63
C ASP A 409 7.60 -36.82 -11.90
N GLU A 410 8.84 -36.59 -12.33
CA GLU A 410 10.01 -37.08 -11.60
C GLU A 410 9.98 -36.49 -10.17
N PRO A 411 9.98 -37.34 -9.12
CA PRO A 411 10.00 -36.87 -7.75
C PRO A 411 11.17 -35.93 -7.53
N VAL A 412 11.05 -34.98 -6.60
CA VAL A 412 12.19 -34.14 -6.22
C VAL A 412 13.30 -35.03 -5.65
N ASN A 413 14.30 -35.34 -6.47
CA ASN A 413 15.49 -36.07 -6.08
C ASN A 413 16.63 -35.07 -5.89
N ILE A 414 16.55 -34.30 -4.82
CA ILE A 414 17.74 -33.59 -4.35
C ILE A 414 18.61 -34.64 -3.70
N SER A 415 19.55 -35.20 -4.47
CA SER A 415 20.67 -35.88 -3.85
C SER A 415 21.45 -34.80 -3.11
N LEU A 416 21.24 -34.68 -1.80
CA LEU A 416 22.00 -33.76 -0.95
C LEU A 416 23.50 -33.92 -1.22
N SER A 417 23.96 -35.14 -1.55
CA SER A 417 25.34 -35.40 -1.96
C SER A 417 25.77 -34.70 -3.25
N GLN A 418 24.89 -34.44 -4.22
CA GLN A 418 25.21 -33.66 -5.43
C GLN A 418 25.32 -32.17 -5.12
N ILE A 419 24.37 -31.59 -4.36
CA ILE A 419 24.44 -30.18 -3.90
C ILE A 419 25.66 -29.97 -2.96
N TYR A 420 25.94 -30.93 -2.08
CA TYR A 420 27.14 -30.92 -1.25
C TYR A 420 28.40 -31.18 -2.07
N SER A 421 28.37 -32.01 -3.12
CA SER A 421 29.52 -32.24 -3.99
C SER A 421 29.88 -30.97 -4.75
N GLU A 422 28.91 -30.23 -5.30
CA GLU A 422 29.10 -28.91 -5.92
C GLU A 422 29.61 -27.87 -4.91
N LYS A 423 29.08 -27.85 -3.67
CA LYS A 423 29.65 -27.05 -2.58
C LYS A 423 31.12 -27.42 -2.27
N THR A 424 31.52 -28.67 -2.51
CA THR A 424 32.88 -29.16 -2.23
C THR A 424 33.81 -28.93 -3.41
N THR A 425 33.37 -29.06 -4.67
CA THR A 425 34.13 -28.68 -5.87
C THR A 425 34.34 -27.18 -5.93
N VAL A 426 33.30 -26.36 -5.72
CA VAL A 426 33.43 -24.88 -5.69
C VAL A 426 34.32 -24.43 -4.52
N LYS A 427 34.25 -25.07 -3.34
CA LYS A 427 35.20 -24.82 -2.23
C LYS A 427 36.62 -25.32 -2.56
N LYS A 428 36.80 -26.46 -3.23
CA LYS A 428 38.12 -26.97 -3.63
C LYS A 428 38.76 -26.10 -4.70
N GLU A 429 38.00 -25.64 -5.70
CA GLU A 429 38.46 -24.72 -6.74
C GLU A 429 38.75 -23.33 -6.19
N THR A 430 37.91 -22.78 -5.29
CA THR A 430 38.23 -21.52 -4.60
C THR A 430 39.36 -21.65 -3.59
N SER A 431 39.59 -22.82 -2.98
CA SER A 431 40.73 -23.08 -2.08
C SER A 431 42.04 -23.35 -2.83
N GLN A 432 42.00 -23.97 -4.01
CA GLN A 432 43.14 -24.09 -4.92
C GLN A 432 43.46 -22.77 -5.61
N ALA A 433 42.45 -21.99 -6.01
CA ALA A 433 42.62 -20.62 -6.50
C ALA A 433 43.09 -19.66 -5.40
N ARG A 434 42.67 -19.85 -4.14
CA ARG A 434 43.22 -19.14 -2.97
C ARG A 434 44.65 -19.57 -2.66
N ARG A 435 45.00 -20.86 -2.68
CA ARG A 435 46.39 -21.31 -2.51
C ARG A 435 47.31 -20.83 -3.64
N LYS A 436 46.81 -20.74 -4.88
CA LYS A 436 47.53 -20.10 -6.01
C LYS A 436 47.60 -18.58 -5.92
N LYS A 437 46.62 -17.89 -5.30
CA LYS A 437 46.64 -16.43 -5.08
C LYS A 437 47.42 -16.02 -3.83
N GLU A 438 47.40 -16.80 -2.76
CA GLU A 438 48.17 -16.56 -1.52
C GLU A 438 49.65 -16.92 -1.69
N SER A 439 50.00 -17.81 -2.63
CA SER A 439 51.41 -18.03 -3.01
C SER A 439 51.96 -16.97 -3.98
N ILE A 440 51.14 -15.98 -4.39
CA ILE A 440 51.56 -14.86 -5.24
C ILE A 440 50.99 -13.54 -4.65
N MET A 441 51.35 -13.25 -3.40
CA MET A 441 51.35 -11.88 -2.88
C MET A 441 52.68 -11.67 -2.17
N LYS A 442 53.64 -11.08 -2.90
CA LYS A 442 54.84 -10.50 -2.28
C LYS A 442 54.38 -9.50 -1.21
N ASN A 443 55.06 -9.50 -0.07
CA ASN A 443 54.85 -8.59 1.05
C ASN A 443 54.58 -7.15 0.53
N PRO A 444 53.39 -6.54 0.77
CA PRO A 444 53.02 -5.25 0.19
C PRO A 444 54.00 -4.12 0.50
N LYS A 445 54.64 -4.15 1.68
CA LYS A 445 55.69 -3.21 2.07
C LYS A 445 56.96 -3.38 1.20
N GLU A 446 57.34 -4.62 0.90
CA GLU A 446 58.48 -4.91 0.02
C GLU A 446 58.17 -4.56 -1.43
N SER A 447 56.95 -4.79 -1.90
CA SER A 447 56.52 -4.41 -3.25
C SER A 447 56.63 -2.89 -3.46
N LEU A 448 56.17 -2.09 -2.49
CA LEU A 448 56.28 -0.63 -2.54
C LEU A 448 57.75 -0.16 -2.45
N LEU A 449 58.57 -0.86 -1.67
CA LEU A 449 60.00 -0.59 -1.60
C LEU A 449 60.77 -1.04 -2.85
N GLU A 450 60.30 -2.02 -3.61
CA GLU A 450 60.89 -2.33 -4.92
C GLU A 450 60.49 -1.30 -5.96
N ASP A 451 59.20 -0.94 -6.03
CA ASP A 451 58.71 0.09 -6.95
C ASP A 451 59.41 1.45 -6.74
N SER A 452 59.60 1.85 -5.48
CA SER A 452 60.25 3.12 -5.15
C SER A 452 61.71 3.24 -5.55
N LYS A 453 62.39 2.15 -5.93
CA LYS A 453 63.75 2.23 -6.52
C LYS A 453 63.75 2.91 -7.89
N ASN A 454 62.62 2.87 -8.60
CA ASN A 454 62.48 3.39 -9.95
C ASN A 454 61.75 4.75 -9.99
N TRP A 455 61.50 5.37 -8.83
CA TRP A 455 60.87 6.68 -8.80
C TRP A 455 61.83 7.77 -9.29
N PRO A 456 61.33 8.79 -10.02
CA PRO A 456 62.14 9.92 -10.44
C PRO A 456 62.67 10.71 -9.25
N ASP A 457 63.73 11.47 -9.45
CA ASP A 457 64.37 12.26 -8.38
C ASP A 457 63.45 13.35 -7.81
N LYS A 458 62.43 13.80 -8.55
CA LYS A 458 61.38 14.70 -8.02
C LYS A 458 60.41 13.98 -7.06
N GLY A 459 60.38 12.65 -7.05
CA GLY A 459 59.38 11.84 -6.37
C GLY A 459 58.08 11.71 -7.17
N LEU A 460 57.09 11.01 -6.61
CA LEU A 460 55.76 10.82 -7.21
C LEU A 460 54.66 11.30 -6.26
N LEU A 461 53.50 11.66 -6.81
CA LEU A 461 52.30 11.93 -6.02
C LEU A 461 51.72 10.62 -5.47
N PHE A 462 51.01 10.71 -4.34
CA PHE A 462 50.37 9.54 -3.73
C PHE A 462 49.43 8.82 -4.71
N GLU A 463 48.64 9.57 -5.48
CA GLU A 463 47.71 9.01 -6.47
C GLU A 463 48.41 8.28 -7.62
N GLU A 464 49.60 8.72 -8.00
CA GLU A 464 50.39 8.07 -9.05
C GLU A 464 50.98 6.75 -8.54
N ILE A 465 51.42 6.72 -7.28
CA ILE A 465 51.89 5.51 -6.62
C ILE A 465 50.75 4.50 -6.46
N ALA A 466 49.55 4.97 -6.13
CA ALA A 466 48.31 4.18 -6.03
C ALA A 466 47.90 3.54 -7.36
N LYS A 467 48.14 4.22 -8.48
CA LYS A 467 47.87 3.67 -9.83
C LYS A 467 48.93 2.65 -10.27
N ARG A 468 50.16 2.76 -9.78
CA ARG A 468 51.29 1.90 -10.17
C ARG A 468 51.32 0.57 -9.43
N ASN A 469 50.69 0.48 -8.25
CA ASN A 469 50.73 -0.71 -7.41
C ASN A 469 49.31 -1.23 -7.16
N ALA A 470 49.11 -2.55 -7.23
CA ALA A 470 47.85 -3.20 -6.92
C ALA A 470 47.56 -3.28 -5.39
N ILE A 471 48.08 -2.34 -4.60
CA ILE A 471 47.90 -2.27 -3.15
C ILE A 471 46.65 -1.43 -2.88
N PRO A 472 45.67 -1.91 -2.07
CA PRO A 472 44.50 -1.13 -1.69
C PRO A 472 44.89 0.22 -1.07
N TYR A 473 44.12 1.28 -1.39
CA TYR A 473 44.44 2.66 -1.03
C TYR A 473 44.75 2.85 0.47
N ASP A 474 43.88 2.34 1.36
CA ASP A 474 44.08 2.45 2.81
C ASP A 474 45.34 1.70 3.29
N THR A 475 45.58 0.50 2.73
CA THR A 475 46.78 -0.29 3.04
C THR A 475 48.05 0.41 2.55
N MET A 476 48.03 1.02 1.38
CA MET A 476 49.16 1.80 0.85
C MET A 476 49.45 3.03 1.69
N ARG A 477 48.40 3.75 2.10
CA ARG A 477 48.48 4.90 2.98
C ARG A 477 49.16 4.54 4.30
N ASP A 478 48.70 3.47 4.94
CA ASP A 478 49.23 3.03 6.23
C ASP A 478 50.70 2.56 6.13
N ILE A 479 51.07 1.87 5.03
CA ILE A 479 52.46 1.49 4.75
C ILE A 479 53.36 2.72 4.55
N ILE A 480 52.91 3.72 3.79
CA ILE A 480 53.68 4.94 3.52
C ILE A 480 53.88 5.73 4.81
N PHE A 481 52.84 5.92 5.63
CA PHE A 481 52.98 6.59 6.92
C PHE A 481 53.95 5.84 7.85
N ALA A 482 53.89 4.51 7.88
CA ALA A 482 54.84 3.73 8.65
C ALA A 482 56.28 3.92 8.15
N LEU A 483 56.52 3.96 6.84
CA LEU A 483 57.84 4.17 6.23
C LEU A 483 58.40 5.58 6.45
N LEU A 484 57.54 6.60 6.49
CA LEU A 484 57.91 7.99 6.80
C LEU A 484 58.26 8.18 8.28
N ALA A 485 57.69 7.36 9.16
CA ALA A 485 57.90 7.42 10.61
C ALA A 485 59.05 6.53 11.13
N GLU A 486 59.75 5.79 10.26
CA GLU A 486 60.92 5.00 10.66
C GLU A 486 62.07 5.91 11.13
N GLU A 487 62.83 5.51 12.17
CA GLU A 487 63.99 6.28 12.68
C GLU A 487 65.04 6.60 11.59
N LYS A 488 65.14 5.74 10.58
CA LYS A 488 65.90 5.96 9.34
C LYS A 488 64.95 5.83 8.16
N PRO A 489 64.22 6.90 7.81
CA PRO A 489 63.11 6.80 6.89
C PRO A 489 63.61 6.50 5.48
N ARG A 490 63.02 5.48 4.85
CA ARG A 490 63.39 5.03 3.49
C ARG A 490 62.69 5.85 2.40
N LEU A 491 61.63 6.54 2.78
CA LEU A 491 60.93 7.53 1.96
C LEU A 491 60.95 8.87 2.70
N LYS A 492 60.88 9.97 1.95
CA LYS A 492 60.69 11.31 2.50
C LYS A 492 59.61 12.03 1.71
N GLN A 493 58.96 12.98 2.37
CA GLN A 493 57.97 13.84 1.75
C GLN A 493 58.59 15.20 1.42
N ILE A 494 58.35 15.69 0.20
CA ILE A 494 58.85 16.99 -0.27
C ILE A 494 57.66 17.81 -0.75
N PHE A 495 57.54 19.02 -0.23
CA PHE A 495 56.56 19.98 -0.71
C PHE A 495 57.15 20.80 -1.86
N ASP A 496 56.52 20.72 -3.03
CA ASP A 496 56.85 21.56 -4.17
C ASP A 496 56.01 22.85 -4.13
N LYS A 497 56.67 23.99 -3.98
CA LYS A 497 56.02 25.30 -3.85
C LYS A 497 55.41 25.81 -5.15
N GLU A 498 55.89 25.36 -6.32
CA GLU A 498 55.36 25.79 -7.61
C GLU A 498 54.05 25.09 -7.94
N THR A 499 53.94 23.81 -7.57
CA THR A 499 52.75 22.98 -7.85
C THR A 499 51.83 22.80 -6.64
N ALA A 500 52.14 23.43 -5.51
CA ALA A 500 51.42 23.34 -4.24
C ALA A 500 51.09 21.89 -3.81
N SER A 501 51.98 20.94 -4.12
CA SER A 501 51.73 19.51 -4.01
C SER A 501 52.81 18.78 -3.21
N MET A 502 52.41 17.70 -2.54
CA MET A 502 53.30 16.85 -1.74
C MET A 502 53.75 15.62 -2.53
N TYR A 503 55.06 15.50 -2.77
CA TYR A 503 55.68 14.37 -3.44
C TYR A 503 56.33 13.42 -2.43
N LEU A 504 56.29 12.12 -2.74
CA LEU A 504 57.00 11.08 -2.02
C LEU A 504 58.23 10.69 -2.82
N GLN A 505 59.40 10.82 -2.19
CA GLN A 505 60.69 10.50 -2.80
C GLN A 505 61.38 9.40 -2.01
N ARG A 506 62.07 8.48 -2.71
CA ARG A 506 62.95 7.53 -2.04
C ARG A 506 64.20 8.23 -1.52
N VAL A 507 64.56 7.90 -0.29
CA VAL A 507 65.83 8.34 0.31
C VAL A 507 66.94 7.46 -0.27
N LYS A 508 67.83 8.04 -1.08
CA LYS A 508 69.04 7.37 -1.55
C LYS A 508 69.95 7.15 -0.33
N LYS A 509 70.40 5.92 -0.11
CA LYS A 509 71.34 5.58 0.95
C LYS A 509 72.74 6.08 0.61
#